data_AF-A0A7X8X1V8-F1
#
_entry.id   AF-A0A7X8X1V8-F1
#
_cell.length_a   1.000
_cell.length_b   1.000
_cell.length_c   1.000
_cell.angle_alpha   90.00
_cell.angle_beta   90.00
_cell.angle_gamma   90.00
#
_symmetry.space_group_name_H-M   'P 1'
#
loop_
_entity.id
_entity.type
_entity.pdbx_description
1 polymer ?
#
loop_
_entity_poly.entity_id
_entity_poly.type
_entity_poly.pdbx_seq_one_letter_code
_entity_poly.pdbx_strand_id
1 'polypeptide(L)'
;ILSLFSSDLQKIQKVIDIALKHDKRIAIIGRKAQRIVDIAIDYNYLAIPKDRLVNLRYIDDKNKNDDPDLVCLVTGDRHEPFHMLNRMVNKSDRLIHITEDDTLLIIVSPIPGTEKMAAKTLDTLYRTDANIYVIDKAYLTLNHATSDEIKMMINLTKPKYIMPVTGEYRKQFTVREIAKSMGYKEEDVFLLDNGDLLQFDNGKPITQKNRYRHGDILIDGSRLGDVNDIVIHDREMLADNGVFIITAHIDPLAKSLVGEIDVSMKGFLPKETFLELKDELFILFKEKVNEHLLNKYVNWNELKNQLRDEINKFLYAKTKRRPVTVVVLISTEQSENDKNMQT
;
A
#
# COMPACT_ATOMS: atom_id res chain seq x y z
N ILE A 1 -0.22 25.62 11.47
CA ILE A 1 0.14 24.47 10.59
C ILE A 1 -1.03 24.17 9.66
N LEU A 2 -0.81 23.99 8.35
CA LEU A 2 -1.85 23.66 7.37
C LEU A 2 -1.46 22.41 6.58
N SER A 3 -2.40 21.49 6.35
CA SER A 3 -2.14 20.30 5.53
C SER A 3 -2.93 20.32 4.22
N LEU A 4 -2.24 20.14 3.09
CA LEU A 4 -2.81 20.20 1.74
C LEU A 4 -2.02 19.30 0.77
N PHE A 5 -2.62 18.93 -0.36
CA PHE A 5 -1.92 18.14 -1.38
C PHE A 5 -0.90 19.00 -2.13
N SER A 6 0.29 18.45 -2.40
CA SER A 6 1.37 19.19 -3.08
C SER A 6 1.04 19.56 -4.52
N SER A 7 0.09 18.88 -5.16
CA SER A 7 -0.35 19.15 -6.52
C SER A 7 -1.35 20.31 -6.64
N ASP A 8 -1.93 20.77 -5.52
CA ASP A 8 -2.95 21.81 -5.52
C ASP A 8 -2.32 23.20 -5.37
N LEU A 9 -1.60 23.64 -6.41
CA LEU A 9 -0.87 24.91 -6.43
C LEU A 9 -1.79 26.12 -6.20
N GLN A 10 -3.05 26.05 -6.64
CA GLN A 10 -4.01 27.14 -6.42
C GLN A 10 -4.37 27.30 -4.95
N LYS A 11 -4.63 26.20 -4.23
CA LYS A 11 -4.85 26.28 -2.76
C LYS A 11 -3.58 26.70 -2.04
N ILE A 12 -2.42 26.19 -2.45
CA ILE A 12 -1.13 26.61 -1.91
C ILE A 12 -0.95 28.13 -2.06
N GLN A 13 -1.18 28.69 -3.26
CA GLN A 13 -1.07 30.14 -3.49
C GLN A 13 -2.05 30.93 -2.63
N LYS A 14 -3.32 30.51 -2.52
CA LYS A 14 -4.30 31.19 -1.66
C LYS A 14 -3.85 31.24 -0.20
N VAL A 15 -3.30 30.13 0.31
CA VAL A 15 -2.77 30.07 1.67
C VAL A 15 -1.57 31.01 1.83
N ILE A 16 -0.67 31.03 0.84
CA ILE A 16 0.48 31.95 0.80
C ILE A 16 0.00 33.41 0.84
N ASP A 17 -0.92 33.80 -0.04
CA ASP A 17 -1.43 35.18 -0.13
C ASP A 17 -2.04 35.64 1.20
N ILE A 18 -2.81 34.76 1.85
CA ILE A 18 -3.39 35.04 3.16
C ILE A 18 -2.29 35.16 4.22
N ALA A 19 -1.33 34.24 4.26
CA ALA A 19 -0.22 34.27 5.21
C ALA A 19 0.59 35.58 5.08
N LEU A 20 0.92 35.97 3.85
CA LEU A 20 1.65 37.22 3.55
C LEU A 20 0.87 38.46 3.97
N LYS A 21 -0.46 38.49 3.78
CA LYS A 21 -1.32 39.60 4.23
C LYS A 21 -1.32 39.78 5.75
N HIS A 22 -1.02 38.72 6.50
CA HIS A 22 -0.91 38.73 7.96
C HIS A 22 0.55 38.75 8.44
N ASP A 23 1.49 39.15 7.58
CA ASP A 23 2.93 39.24 7.87
C ASP A 23 3.56 37.93 8.36
N LYS A 24 2.97 36.79 7.99
CA LYS A 24 3.47 35.47 8.38
C LYS A 24 4.59 35.01 7.44
N ARG A 25 5.55 34.29 8.01
CA ARG A 25 6.59 33.55 7.30
C ARG A 25 6.08 32.15 6.95
N ILE A 26 6.54 31.58 5.85
CA ILE A 26 6.04 30.33 5.30
C ILE A 26 7.15 29.28 5.29
N ALA A 27 6.88 28.09 5.82
CA ALA A 27 7.78 26.94 5.75
C ALA A 27 7.07 25.77 5.05
N ILE A 28 7.74 25.13 4.09
CA ILE A 28 7.23 23.93 3.41
C ILE A 28 7.79 22.69 4.11
N ILE A 29 6.89 21.82 4.58
CA ILE A 29 7.28 20.55 5.18
C ILE A 29 7.11 19.45 4.12
N GLY A 30 8.19 18.72 3.85
CA GLY A 30 8.24 17.60 2.92
C GLY A 30 9.23 17.81 1.78
N ARG A 31 10.25 16.93 1.66
CA ARG A 31 11.33 17.08 0.65
C ARG A 31 10.83 17.09 -0.79
N LYS A 32 9.91 16.17 -1.13
CA LYS A 32 9.32 16.12 -2.49
C LYS A 32 8.49 17.37 -2.78
N ALA A 33 7.73 17.82 -1.80
CA ALA A 33 6.87 18.96 -1.96
C ALA A 33 7.65 20.28 -2.05
N GLN A 34 8.76 20.41 -1.31
CA GLN A 34 9.67 21.54 -1.46
C GLN A 34 10.19 21.66 -2.90
N ARG A 35 10.59 20.54 -3.52
CA ARG A 35 10.98 20.53 -4.94
C ARG A 35 9.85 20.99 -5.87
N ILE A 36 8.60 20.59 -5.61
CA ILE A 36 7.45 21.03 -6.42
C ILE A 36 7.23 22.53 -6.26
N VAL A 37 7.31 23.04 -5.03
CA VAL A 37 7.17 24.47 -4.73
C VAL A 37 8.28 25.29 -5.39
N ASP A 38 9.54 24.84 -5.30
CA ASP A 38 10.68 25.52 -5.92
C ASP A 38 10.49 25.63 -7.44
N ILE A 39 10.12 24.53 -8.10
CA ILE A 39 9.78 24.53 -9.53
C ILE A 39 8.61 25.48 -9.81
N ALA A 40 7.57 25.44 -8.99
CA ALA A 40 6.41 26.30 -9.19
C ALA A 40 6.74 27.80 -9.03
N ILE A 41 7.67 28.15 -8.14
CA ILE A 41 8.20 29.52 -8.02
C ILE A 41 9.00 29.89 -9.27
N ASP A 42 9.91 29.02 -9.72
CA ASP A 42 10.76 29.27 -10.90
C ASP A 42 9.95 29.49 -12.18
N TYR A 43 8.82 28.79 -12.33
CA TYR A 43 7.89 28.93 -13.45
C TYR A 43 6.78 29.98 -13.22
N ASN A 44 6.83 30.74 -12.12
CA ASN A 44 5.83 31.76 -11.74
C ASN A 44 4.39 31.22 -11.55
N TYR A 45 4.24 29.95 -11.20
CA TYR A 45 2.97 29.39 -10.72
C TYR A 45 2.70 29.71 -9.25
N LEU A 46 3.75 29.90 -8.46
CA LEU A 46 3.67 30.36 -7.09
C LEU A 46 4.44 31.67 -6.90
N ALA A 47 3.81 32.63 -6.22
CA ALA A 47 4.41 33.89 -5.86
C ALA A 47 4.68 33.89 -4.35
N ILE A 48 5.92 33.59 -3.97
CA ILE A 48 6.40 33.67 -2.57
C ILE A 48 7.65 34.57 -2.55
N PRO A 49 7.62 35.69 -1.81
CA PRO A 49 8.81 36.50 -1.57
C PRO A 49 9.91 35.67 -0.89
N LYS A 50 11.15 35.76 -1.38
CA LYS A 50 12.28 34.96 -0.85
C LYS A 50 12.55 35.20 0.63
N ASP A 51 12.31 36.41 1.11
CA ASP A 51 12.44 36.81 2.52
C ASP A 51 11.34 36.22 3.42
N ARG A 52 10.22 35.78 2.84
CA ARG A 52 9.09 35.17 3.55
C ARG A 52 9.10 33.64 3.49
N LEU A 53 9.90 33.03 2.61
CA LEU A 53 10.10 31.59 2.55
C LEU A 53 11.22 31.16 3.51
N VAL A 54 10.87 30.37 4.52
CA VAL A 54 11.79 29.92 5.57
C VAL A 54 12.22 28.49 5.33
N ASN A 55 13.53 28.28 5.39
CA ASN A 55 14.12 26.95 5.48
C ASN A 55 14.30 26.57 6.95
N LEU A 56 13.46 25.65 7.43
CA LEU A 56 13.56 25.15 8.81
C LEU A 56 14.87 24.39 9.01
N ARG A 57 15.45 24.54 10.20
CA ARG A 57 16.61 23.76 10.65
C ARG A 57 16.14 22.62 11.55
N TYR A 58 17.01 21.64 11.77
CA TYR A 58 16.68 20.58 12.72
C TYR A 58 16.45 21.13 14.11
N ILE A 59 15.54 20.48 14.83
CA ILE A 59 15.22 20.80 16.20
C ILE A 59 16.43 20.48 17.09
N ASP A 60 16.76 21.43 17.96
CA ASP A 60 17.75 21.28 19.03
C ASP A 60 17.33 22.12 20.26
N ASP A 61 18.19 22.21 21.26
CA ASP A 61 17.91 22.96 22.50
C ASP A 61 17.65 24.45 22.29
N LYS A 62 18.10 25.01 21.16
CA LYS A 62 18.01 26.45 20.83
C LYS A 62 17.03 26.75 19.71
N ASN A 63 16.66 25.76 18.90
CA ASN A 63 15.74 25.92 17.80
C ASN A 63 14.62 24.88 17.86
N LYS A 64 13.40 25.33 18.15
CA LYS A 64 12.21 24.49 18.13
C LYS A 64 11.31 24.75 16.92
N ASN A 65 11.62 25.77 16.12
CA ASN A 65 10.80 26.26 15.01
C ASN A 65 9.35 26.57 15.44
N ASP A 66 9.18 27.17 16.62
CA ASP A 66 7.92 27.51 17.30
C ASP A 66 7.56 29.01 17.21
N ASP A 67 8.09 29.71 16.20
CA ASP A 67 7.86 31.13 16.03
C ASP A 67 6.35 31.45 15.76
N PRO A 68 5.76 32.44 16.43
CA PRO A 68 4.32 32.73 16.34
C PRO A 68 3.89 33.31 14.97
N ASP A 69 4.84 33.79 14.17
CA ASP A 69 4.62 34.26 12.81
C ASP A 69 4.83 33.17 11.75
N LEU A 70 5.07 31.92 12.14
CA LEU A 70 5.34 30.82 11.22
C LEU A 70 4.07 30.10 10.76
N VAL A 71 3.97 29.90 9.45
CA VAL A 71 2.95 29.08 8.79
C VAL A 71 3.63 27.90 8.11
N CYS A 72 3.45 26.71 8.66
CA CYS A 72 3.97 25.48 8.07
C CYS A 72 2.94 24.82 7.14
N LEU A 73 3.32 24.61 5.89
CA LEU A 73 2.56 23.88 4.89
C LEU A 73 3.03 22.42 4.85
N VAL A 74 2.25 21.55 5.47
CA VAL A 74 2.44 20.10 5.46
C VAL A 74 1.86 19.56 4.16
N THR A 75 2.73 19.22 3.23
CA THR A 75 2.35 18.89 1.86
C THR A 75 2.87 17.55 1.42
N GLY A 76 2.16 16.91 0.50
CA GLY A 76 2.54 15.61 -0.05
C GLY A 76 1.43 15.03 -0.92
N ASP A 77 1.64 13.80 -1.38
CA ASP A 77 0.66 13.09 -2.19
C ASP A 77 -0.07 11.98 -1.41
N ARG A 78 -1.37 11.81 -1.69
CA ARG A 78 -2.26 10.79 -1.12
C ARG A 78 -2.19 10.68 0.41
N HIS A 79 -1.34 9.80 0.91
CA HIS A 79 -1.20 9.43 2.32
C HIS A 79 -0.08 10.23 3.04
N GLU A 80 0.82 10.86 2.28
CA GLU A 80 2.01 11.53 2.83
C GLU A 80 1.67 12.64 3.83
N PRO A 81 0.66 13.51 3.62
CA PRO A 81 0.30 14.54 4.60
C PRO A 81 -0.10 13.95 5.96
N PHE A 82 -0.93 12.89 5.96
CA PHE A 82 -1.35 12.20 7.18
C PHE A 82 -0.17 11.54 7.89
N HIS A 83 0.75 10.96 7.14
CA HIS A 83 1.97 10.37 7.69
C HIS A 83 2.85 11.43 8.37
N MET A 84 2.99 12.59 7.72
CA MET A 84 3.83 13.68 8.23
C MET A 84 3.24 14.30 9.49
N LEU A 85 1.92 14.53 9.53
CA LEU A 85 1.22 14.97 10.73
C LEU A 85 1.44 14.01 11.91
N ASN A 86 1.29 12.70 11.69
CA ASN A 86 1.58 11.71 12.74
C ASN A 86 3.04 11.77 13.22
N ARG A 87 4.00 12.01 12.32
CA ARG A 87 5.41 12.14 12.70
C ARG A 87 5.65 13.37 13.57
N MET A 88 4.97 14.49 13.26
CA MET A 88 5.03 15.74 14.01
C MET A 88 4.40 15.60 15.41
N VAL A 89 3.27 14.89 15.54
CA VAL A 89 2.65 14.59 16.84
C VAL A 89 3.54 13.68 17.69
N ASN A 90 4.05 12.60 17.11
CA ASN A 90 4.88 11.62 17.82
C ASN A 90 6.33 12.09 18.05
N LYS A 91 6.63 13.38 17.84
CA LYS A 91 7.97 13.99 18.00
C LYS A 91 9.09 13.26 17.26
N SER A 92 8.75 12.65 16.12
CA SER A 92 9.68 11.90 15.26
C SER A 92 10.08 12.66 13.99
N ASP A 93 9.42 13.79 13.71
CA ASP A 93 9.86 14.70 12.67
C ASP A 93 11.02 15.56 13.14
N ARG A 94 12.04 15.76 12.31
CA ARG A 94 13.27 16.46 12.74
C ARG A 94 13.17 17.98 12.64
N LEU A 95 12.15 18.51 11.98
CA LEU A 95 12.01 19.93 11.69
C LEU A 95 10.95 20.59 12.57
N ILE A 96 9.82 19.94 12.81
CA ILE A 96 8.74 20.56 13.58
C ILE A 96 7.96 19.54 14.40
N HIS A 97 7.51 19.96 15.58
CA HIS A 97 6.65 19.16 16.45
C HIS A 97 5.34 19.91 16.69
N ILE A 98 4.25 19.17 16.85
CA ILE A 98 2.97 19.77 17.23
C ILE A 98 2.92 19.89 18.76
N THR A 99 2.48 21.05 19.21
CA THR A 99 2.29 21.44 20.61
C THR A 99 0.84 21.86 20.84
N GLU A 100 0.44 22.02 22.10
CA GLU A 100 -0.92 22.43 22.49
C GLU A 100 -1.29 23.86 22.01
N ASP A 101 -0.29 24.72 21.86
CA ASP A 101 -0.47 26.10 21.39
C ASP A 101 -0.68 26.19 19.86
N ASP A 102 -0.47 25.10 19.14
CA ASP A 102 -0.57 25.09 17.69
C ASP A 102 -2.01 25.16 17.20
N THR A 103 -2.19 25.81 16.06
CA THR A 103 -3.43 25.74 15.27
C THR A 103 -3.20 24.94 14.00
N LEU A 104 -4.02 23.91 13.79
CA LEU A 104 -3.96 23.01 12.66
C LEU A 104 -5.19 23.19 11.77
N LEU A 105 -4.96 23.44 10.49
CA LEU A 105 -6.02 23.48 9.48
C LEU A 105 -5.84 22.32 8.48
N ILE A 106 -6.76 21.35 8.54
CA ILE A 106 -6.73 20.16 7.70
C ILE A 106 -7.56 20.42 6.43
N ILE A 107 -6.87 20.66 5.32
CA ILE A 107 -7.44 20.97 3.99
C ILE A 107 -7.35 19.75 3.05
N VAL A 108 -6.81 18.62 3.52
CA VAL A 108 -6.78 17.36 2.77
C VAL A 108 -8.02 16.52 3.07
N SER A 109 -8.76 16.15 2.02
CA SER A 109 -9.78 15.10 2.13
C SER A 109 -9.13 13.73 1.99
N PRO A 110 -9.56 12.72 2.77
CA PRO A 110 -9.25 11.33 2.48
C PRO A 110 -9.71 10.97 1.06
N ILE A 111 -8.89 10.18 0.38
CA ILE A 111 -9.17 9.59 -0.94
C ILE A 111 -9.28 8.07 -0.79
N PRO A 112 -9.89 7.35 -1.76
CA PRO A 112 -10.01 5.90 -1.73
C PRO A 112 -8.70 5.19 -1.35
N GLY A 113 -8.75 4.42 -0.26
CA GLY A 113 -7.63 3.66 0.31
C GLY A 113 -6.88 4.36 1.44
N THR A 114 -7.21 5.61 1.77
CA THR A 114 -6.52 6.39 2.84
C THR A 114 -7.40 6.73 4.03
N GLU A 115 -8.69 6.36 3.99
CA GLU A 115 -9.71 6.74 4.97
C GLU A 115 -9.33 6.29 6.39
N LYS A 116 -8.89 5.05 6.55
CA LYS A 116 -8.47 4.50 7.85
C LYS A 116 -7.26 5.25 8.42
N MET A 117 -6.33 5.64 7.56
CA MET A 117 -5.14 6.38 7.97
C MET A 117 -5.49 7.81 8.38
N ALA A 118 -6.35 8.47 7.61
CA ALA A 118 -6.84 9.80 7.92
C ALA A 118 -7.59 9.84 9.27
N ALA A 119 -8.51 8.90 9.50
CA ALA A 119 -9.25 8.79 10.75
C ALA A 119 -8.31 8.63 11.97
N LYS A 120 -7.37 7.68 11.89
CA LYS A 120 -6.36 7.49 12.95
C LYS A 120 -5.49 8.72 13.20
N THR A 121 -5.16 9.45 12.13
CA THR A 121 -4.36 10.67 12.22
C THR A 121 -5.14 11.76 12.94
N LEU A 122 -6.41 11.95 12.59
CA LEU A 122 -7.29 12.89 13.28
C LEU A 122 -7.42 12.54 14.77
N ASP A 123 -7.67 11.27 15.11
CA ASP A 123 -7.72 10.83 16.50
C ASP A 123 -6.43 11.13 17.27
N THR A 124 -5.28 10.99 16.59
CA THR A 124 -3.96 11.26 17.17
C THR A 124 -3.74 12.76 17.37
N LEU A 125 -4.19 13.59 16.43
CA LEU A 125 -4.12 15.05 16.53
C LEU A 125 -5.02 15.54 17.67
N TYR A 126 -6.27 15.09 17.76
CA TYR A 126 -7.20 15.51 18.83
C TYR A 126 -6.73 15.14 20.24
N ARG A 127 -5.72 14.27 20.38
CA ARG A 127 -5.08 13.95 21.67
C ARG A 127 -3.97 14.92 22.06
N THR A 128 -3.57 15.87 21.20
CA THR A 128 -2.49 16.83 21.51
C THR A 128 -3.00 18.13 22.13
N ASP A 129 -4.30 18.25 22.40
CA ASP A 129 -4.97 19.46 22.88
C ASP A 129 -4.77 20.72 22.00
N ALA A 130 -4.22 20.53 20.80
CA ALA A 130 -4.02 21.60 19.82
C ALA A 130 -5.34 22.04 19.18
N ASN A 131 -5.37 23.26 18.65
CA ASN A 131 -6.55 23.81 18.01
C ASN A 131 -6.72 23.22 16.60
N ILE A 132 -7.61 22.25 16.44
CA ILE A 132 -7.76 21.50 15.17
C ILE A 132 -9.04 21.92 14.45
N TYR A 133 -8.87 22.34 13.20
CA TYR A 133 -9.94 22.67 12.28
C TYR A 133 -9.86 21.76 11.05
N VAL A 134 -10.91 20.99 10.79
CA VAL A 134 -11.01 20.15 9.59
C VAL A 134 -11.97 20.81 8.63
N ILE A 135 -11.48 21.13 7.42
CA ILE A 135 -12.33 21.70 6.39
C ILE A 135 -13.24 20.61 5.82
N ASP A 136 -14.54 20.88 5.81
CA ASP A 136 -15.50 19.97 5.21
C ASP A 136 -15.18 19.76 3.72
N LYS A 137 -15.25 18.51 3.28
CA LYS A 137 -15.01 18.10 1.91
C LYS A 137 -15.87 18.87 0.90
N ALA A 138 -17.07 19.30 1.27
CA ALA A 138 -17.95 20.11 0.43
C ALA A 138 -17.35 21.48 0.06
N TYR A 139 -16.47 22.04 0.90
CA TYR A 139 -15.77 23.29 0.62
C TYR A 139 -14.44 23.08 -0.11
N LEU A 140 -13.97 21.83 -0.22
CA LEU A 140 -12.75 21.50 -0.94
C LEU A 140 -13.06 21.34 -2.42
N THR A 141 -12.43 22.19 -3.24
CA THR A 141 -12.53 22.09 -4.70
C THR A 141 -12.11 20.70 -5.17
N LEU A 142 -12.96 20.07 -5.98
CA LEU A 142 -12.64 18.82 -6.67
C LEU A 142 -11.67 19.11 -7.81
N ASN A 143 -10.65 18.27 -7.98
CA ASN A 143 -9.70 18.38 -9.08
C ASN A 143 -10.24 17.82 -10.42
N HIS A 144 -11.52 17.42 -10.43
CA HIS A 144 -12.18 16.80 -11.58
C HIS A 144 -13.56 17.39 -11.78
N ALA A 145 -13.96 17.49 -13.05
CA ALA A 145 -15.24 18.04 -13.46
C ALA A 145 -16.42 17.26 -12.84
N THR A 146 -17.39 18.02 -12.35
CA THR A 146 -18.71 17.55 -11.92
C THR A 146 -19.58 17.15 -13.11
N SER A 147 -20.74 16.54 -12.83
CA SER A 147 -21.72 16.18 -13.87
C SER A 147 -22.11 17.39 -14.74
N ASP A 148 -22.32 18.56 -14.13
CA ASP A 148 -22.76 19.75 -14.87
C ASP A 148 -21.63 20.37 -15.70
N GLU A 149 -20.38 20.29 -15.24
CA GLU A 149 -19.22 20.70 -16.04
C GLU A 149 -18.96 19.74 -17.21
N ILE A 150 -19.20 18.45 -17.03
CA ILE A 150 -19.16 17.47 -18.13
C ILE A 150 -20.27 17.77 -19.15
N LYS A 151 -21.49 18.06 -18.71
CA LYS A 151 -22.58 18.48 -19.61
C LYS A 151 -22.22 19.77 -20.35
N MET A 152 -21.64 20.74 -19.65
CA MET A 152 -21.18 21.98 -20.26
C MET A 152 -20.15 21.70 -21.36
N MET A 153 -19.16 20.84 -21.10
CA MET A 153 -18.17 20.43 -22.08
C MET A 153 -18.81 19.77 -23.31
N ILE A 154 -19.73 18.82 -23.11
CA ILE A 154 -20.46 18.14 -24.18
C ILE A 154 -21.26 19.16 -25.00
N ASN A 155 -21.95 20.10 -24.35
CA ASN A 155 -22.78 21.10 -25.03
C ASN A 155 -21.94 22.12 -25.84
N LEU A 156 -20.75 22.46 -25.36
CA LEU A 156 -19.82 23.36 -26.07
C LEU A 156 -19.17 22.68 -27.27
N THR A 157 -18.74 21.42 -27.12
CA THR A 157 -18.00 20.69 -28.16
C THR A 157 -18.90 19.98 -29.16
N LYS A 158 -20.15 19.68 -28.80
CA LYS A 158 -21.14 18.97 -29.62
C LYS A 158 -20.55 17.75 -30.33
N PRO A 159 -19.91 16.84 -29.58
CA PRO A 159 -19.23 15.71 -30.19
C PRO A 159 -20.24 14.83 -30.94
N LYS A 160 -19.80 14.13 -31.99
CA LYS A 160 -20.61 13.08 -32.62
C LYS A 160 -20.60 11.79 -31.80
N TYR A 161 -19.47 11.52 -31.13
CA TYR A 161 -19.19 10.31 -30.37
C TYR A 161 -18.51 10.68 -29.05
N ILE A 162 -18.83 9.97 -27.97
CA ILE A 162 -18.25 10.20 -26.64
C ILE A 162 -17.54 8.93 -26.17
N MET A 163 -16.33 9.08 -25.66
CA MET A 163 -15.57 7.97 -25.06
C MET A 163 -14.97 8.44 -23.73
N PRO A 164 -15.50 8.01 -22.58
CA PRO A 164 -14.88 8.28 -21.29
C PRO A 164 -13.53 7.56 -21.19
N VAL A 165 -12.46 8.27 -20.83
CA VAL A 165 -11.08 7.71 -20.80
C VAL A 165 -10.49 7.59 -19.39
N THR A 166 -11.08 8.24 -18.39
CA THR A 166 -10.54 8.25 -17.02
C THR A 166 -11.63 7.88 -16.02
N GLY A 167 -11.33 6.87 -15.20
CA GLY A 167 -12.19 6.40 -14.13
C GLY A 167 -12.53 4.92 -14.26
N GLU A 168 -12.88 4.31 -13.12
CA GLU A 168 -13.39 2.93 -13.08
C GLU A 168 -14.70 2.83 -13.86
N TYR A 169 -15.05 1.62 -14.27
CA TYR A 169 -16.22 1.34 -15.12
C TYR A 169 -17.50 2.05 -14.68
N ARG A 170 -17.78 2.08 -13.36
CA ARG A 170 -18.94 2.81 -12.80
C ARG A 170 -18.99 4.29 -13.15
N LYS A 171 -17.84 4.97 -13.20
CA LYS A 171 -17.74 6.41 -13.55
C LYS A 171 -17.94 6.60 -15.05
N GLN A 172 -17.38 5.72 -15.87
CA GLN A 172 -17.57 5.76 -17.32
C GLN A 172 -19.05 5.54 -17.69
N PHE A 173 -19.70 4.59 -17.01
CA PHE A 173 -21.13 4.36 -17.12
C PHE A 173 -21.94 5.62 -16.75
N THR A 174 -21.58 6.32 -15.67
CA THR A 174 -22.24 7.60 -15.32
C THR A 174 -22.10 8.65 -16.42
N VAL A 175 -20.93 8.78 -17.06
CA VAL A 175 -20.75 9.70 -18.20
C VAL A 175 -21.67 9.32 -19.37
N ARG A 176 -21.87 8.03 -19.62
CA ARG A 176 -22.83 7.56 -20.63
C ARG A 176 -24.27 7.94 -20.29
N GLU A 177 -24.68 7.80 -19.04
CA GLU A 177 -26.03 8.23 -18.63
C GLU A 177 -26.19 9.76 -18.71
N ILE A 178 -25.14 10.53 -18.39
CA ILE A 178 -25.12 11.98 -18.62
C ILE A 178 -25.31 12.30 -20.10
N ALA A 179 -24.54 11.67 -20.99
CA ALA A 179 -24.67 11.86 -22.43
C ALA A 179 -26.07 11.50 -22.95
N LYS A 180 -26.64 10.38 -22.49
CA LYS A 180 -28.01 9.97 -22.82
C LYS A 180 -29.04 11.01 -22.39
N SER A 181 -28.88 11.58 -21.19
CA SER A 181 -29.76 12.67 -20.71
C SER A 181 -29.69 13.94 -21.58
N MET A 182 -28.60 14.10 -22.35
CA MET A 182 -28.39 15.20 -23.29
C MET A 182 -28.81 14.87 -24.74
N GLY A 183 -29.43 13.69 -24.97
CA GLY A 183 -29.94 13.29 -26.28
C GLY A 183 -28.99 12.45 -27.13
N TYR A 184 -27.84 12.03 -26.60
CA TYR A 184 -26.97 11.07 -27.28
C TYR A 184 -27.57 9.67 -27.26
N LYS A 185 -27.40 8.93 -28.36
CA LYS A 185 -27.77 7.52 -28.38
C LYS A 185 -26.73 6.68 -27.67
N GLU A 186 -27.15 5.53 -27.12
CA GLU A 186 -26.24 4.62 -26.43
C GLU A 186 -25.13 4.09 -27.34
N GLU A 187 -25.42 3.90 -28.63
CA GLU A 187 -24.45 3.48 -29.66
C GLU A 187 -23.37 4.53 -29.99
N ASP A 188 -23.59 5.80 -29.62
CA ASP A 188 -22.64 6.88 -29.84
C ASP A 188 -21.69 7.10 -28.63
N VAL A 189 -21.86 6.33 -27.55
CA VAL A 189 -21.05 6.42 -26.33
C VAL A 189 -20.29 5.12 -26.06
N PHE A 190 -18.98 5.16 -26.20
CA PHE A 190 -18.10 4.00 -26.12
C PHE A 190 -17.54 3.81 -24.71
N LEU A 191 -17.94 2.71 -24.06
CA LEU A 191 -17.33 2.23 -22.82
C LEU A 191 -16.30 1.14 -23.15
N LEU A 192 -15.02 1.49 -23.03
CA LEU A 192 -13.91 0.65 -23.46
C LEU A 192 -12.99 0.32 -22.29
N ASP A 193 -12.39 -0.86 -22.35
CA ASP A 193 -11.38 -1.33 -21.43
C ASP A 193 -9.98 -1.05 -22.00
N ASN A 194 -8.97 -1.09 -21.14
CA ASN A 194 -7.58 -0.99 -21.59
C ASN A 194 -7.30 -2.07 -22.64
N GLY A 195 -6.67 -1.70 -23.75
CA GLY A 195 -6.35 -2.62 -24.85
C GLY A 195 -7.45 -2.83 -25.88
N ASP A 196 -8.65 -2.29 -25.67
CA ASP A 196 -9.66 -2.20 -26.71
C ASP A 196 -9.24 -1.22 -27.82
N LEU A 197 -9.73 -1.45 -29.04
CA LEU A 197 -9.58 -0.56 -30.18
C LEU A 197 -10.91 0.13 -30.48
N LEU A 198 -10.88 1.46 -30.56
CA LEU A 198 -11.90 2.26 -31.25
C LEU A 198 -11.25 2.92 -32.46
N GLN A 199 -11.62 2.44 -33.64
CA GLN A 199 -11.17 2.97 -34.92
C GLN A 199 -12.32 3.69 -35.61
N PHE A 200 -12.01 4.73 -36.39
CA PHE A 200 -12.99 5.38 -37.26
C PHE A 200 -12.63 5.10 -38.71
N ASP A 201 -13.55 4.50 -39.46
CA ASP A 201 -13.47 4.33 -40.90
C ASP A 201 -14.55 5.19 -41.57
N ASN A 202 -14.13 6.16 -42.38
CA ASN A 202 -15.03 7.14 -43.03
C ASN A 202 -16.05 7.78 -42.05
N GLY A 203 -15.61 8.08 -40.82
CA GLY A 203 -16.45 8.69 -39.79
C GLY A 203 -17.46 7.74 -39.12
N LYS A 204 -17.35 6.43 -39.37
CA LYS A 204 -18.09 5.37 -38.68
C LYS A 204 -17.19 4.66 -37.65
N PRO A 205 -17.65 4.45 -36.42
CA PRO A 205 -16.89 3.78 -35.38
C PRO A 205 -16.86 2.27 -35.61
N ILE A 206 -15.69 1.67 -35.41
CA ILE A 206 -15.45 0.23 -35.41
C ILE A 206 -14.75 -0.08 -34.09
N THR A 207 -15.37 -0.94 -33.28
CA THR A 207 -14.81 -1.37 -31.99
C THR A 207 -14.30 -2.81 -32.08
N GLN A 208 -13.15 -3.08 -31.46
CA GLN A 208 -12.63 -4.43 -31.28
C GLN A 208 -12.17 -4.58 -29.83
N LYS A 209 -12.74 -5.56 -29.13
CA LYS A 209 -12.35 -5.88 -27.75
C LYS A 209 -11.00 -6.59 -27.71
N ASN A 210 -10.16 -6.29 -26.71
CA ASN A 210 -8.88 -6.95 -26.46
C ASN A 210 -7.93 -6.98 -27.68
N ARG A 211 -7.91 -5.91 -28.48
CA ARG A 211 -7.06 -5.83 -29.68
C ARG A 211 -5.58 -5.79 -29.33
N TYR A 212 -5.23 -5.09 -28.26
CA TYR A 212 -3.85 -4.87 -27.85
C TYR A 212 -3.56 -5.57 -26.52
N ARG A 213 -2.34 -6.13 -26.42
CA ARG A 213 -1.83 -6.65 -25.17
C ARG A 213 -1.70 -5.50 -24.18
N HIS A 214 -2.32 -5.68 -23.02
CA HIS A 214 -2.32 -4.74 -21.92
C HIS A 214 -2.21 -5.54 -20.61
N GLY A 215 -1.97 -4.83 -19.51
CA GLY A 215 -1.84 -5.41 -18.19
C GLY A 215 -0.99 -4.52 -17.30
N ASP A 216 -1.01 -4.81 -16.01
CA ASP A 216 -0.23 -4.07 -15.03
C ASP A 216 1.21 -4.60 -14.98
N ILE A 217 2.16 -3.69 -14.83
CA ILE A 217 3.55 -4.01 -14.54
C ILE A 217 3.82 -3.55 -13.11
N LEU A 218 4.02 -4.53 -12.22
CA LEU A 218 4.30 -4.26 -10.82
C LEU A 218 5.79 -3.90 -10.65
N ILE A 219 6.05 -2.92 -9.78
CA ILE A 219 7.38 -2.42 -9.48
C ILE A 219 7.65 -2.63 -8.00
N ASP A 220 8.68 -3.39 -7.67
CA ASP A 220 9.13 -3.62 -6.30
C ASP A 220 10.64 -3.41 -6.20
N GLY A 221 11.04 -2.38 -5.45
CA GLY A 221 12.43 -1.95 -5.36
C GLY A 221 12.99 -1.45 -6.70
N SER A 222 14.20 -1.90 -7.03
CA SER A 222 14.95 -1.43 -8.21
C SER A 222 14.71 -2.24 -9.47
N ARG A 223 13.90 -3.31 -9.43
CA ARG A 223 13.71 -4.23 -10.54
C ARG A 223 12.28 -4.18 -11.07
N LEU A 224 12.17 -3.95 -12.37
CA LEU A 224 10.90 -3.91 -13.09
C LEU A 224 10.46 -5.35 -13.40
N GLY A 225 9.23 -5.73 -13.00
CA GLY A 225 8.61 -6.99 -13.40
C GLY A 225 9.00 -8.25 -12.61
N ASP A 226 9.80 -8.12 -11.55
CA ASP A 226 10.15 -9.25 -10.66
C ASP A 226 8.97 -9.71 -9.78
N VAL A 227 7.93 -8.88 -9.66
CA VAL A 227 6.70 -9.20 -8.95
C VAL A 227 5.61 -9.47 -9.97
N ASN A 228 5.07 -10.68 -9.91
CA ASN A 228 3.90 -11.11 -10.66
C ASN A 228 2.75 -11.47 -9.70
N ASP A 229 1.59 -11.80 -10.25
CA ASP A 229 0.41 -12.16 -9.44
C ASP A 229 0.66 -13.34 -8.49
N ILE A 230 1.56 -14.26 -8.85
CA ILE A 230 1.94 -15.39 -7.99
C ILE A 230 2.67 -14.90 -6.74
N VAL A 231 3.66 -14.01 -6.91
CA VAL A 231 4.40 -13.43 -5.77
C VAL A 231 3.48 -12.61 -4.87
N ILE A 232 2.50 -11.90 -5.44
CA ILE A 232 1.48 -11.18 -4.66
C ILE A 232 0.59 -12.15 -3.89
N HIS A 233 0.10 -13.20 -4.55
CA HIS A 233 -0.73 -14.22 -3.92
C HIS A 233 0.00 -14.92 -2.76
N ASP A 234 1.27 -15.26 -2.94
CA ASP A 234 2.10 -15.84 -1.87
C ASP A 234 2.23 -14.86 -0.68
N ARG A 235 2.43 -13.57 -0.95
CA ARG A 235 2.48 -12.53 0.10
C ARG A 235 1.16 -12.41 0.85
N GLU A 236 0.03 -12.44 0.16
CA GLU A 236 -1.31 -12.42 0.76
C GLU A 236 -1.53 -13.63 1.67
N MET A 237 -1.23 -14.84 1.18
CA MET A 237 -1.34 -16.06 1.98
C MET A 237 -0.48 -16.01 3.24
N LEU A 238 0.77 -15.51 3.12
CA LEU A 238 1.69 -15.36 4.24
C LEU A 238 1.23 -14.29 5.24
N ALA A 239 0.66 -13.17 4.75
CA ALA A 239 0.15 -12.10 5.60
C ALA A 239 -1.08 -12.54 6.41
N ASP A 240 -1.99 -13.30 5.80
CA ASP A 240 -3.24 -13.73 6.43
C ASP A 240 -3.05 -14.95 7.35
N ASN A 241 -2.22 -15.92 6.93
CA ASN A 241 -2.14 -17.22 7.60
C ASN A 241 -0.81 -17.48 8.32
N GLY A 242 0.21 -16.67 8.08
CA GLY A 242 1.57 -16.93 8.55
C GLY A 242 2.21 -18.15 7.86
N VAL A 243 3.39 -18.51 8.34
CA VAL A 243 4.20 -19.62 7.81
C VAL A 243 4.56 -20.59 8.93
N PHE A 244 4.54 -21.88 8.60
CA PHE A 244 4.94 -22.99 9.45
C PHE A 244 6.00 -23.80 8.71
N ILE A 245 7.21 -23.84 9.25
CA ILE A 245 8.35 -24.56 8.66
C ILE A 245 8.73 -25.69 9.61
N ILE A 246 8.78 -26.92 9.10
CA ILE A 246 9.22 -28.10 9.84
C ILE A 246 10.40 -28.73 9.12
N THR A 247 11.46 -28.96 9.87
CA THR A 247 12.73 -29.51 9.36
C THR A 247 13.05 -30.81 10.08
N ALA A 248 13.45 -31.82 9.32
CA ALA A 248 13.90 -33.10 9.87
C ALA A 248 15.06 -33.66 9.05
N HIS A 249 15.96 -34.36 9.73
CA HIS A 249 17.04 -35.11 9.07
C HIS A 249 16.62 -36.58 8.92
N ILE A 250 16.89 -37.14 7.75
CA ILE A 250 16.57 -38.54 7.45
C ILE A 250 17.82 -39.22 6.92
N ASP A 251 18.12 -40.39 7.45
CA ASP A 251 19.13 -41.30 6.89
C ASP A 251 18.42 -42.28 5.94
N PRO A 252 18.67 -42.18 4.61
CA PRO A 252 18.05 -43.07 3.63
C PRO A 252 18.51 -44.53 3.74
N LEU A 253 19.73 -44.78 4.23
CA LEU A 253 20.30 -46.12 4.39
C LEU A 253 19.70 -46.81 5.61
N ALA A 254 19.68 -46.11 6.74
CA ALA A 254 19.07 -46.60 7.97
C ALA A 254 17.53 -46.54 7.94
N LYS A 255 16.95 -45.92 6.89
CA LYS A 255 15.50 -45.71 6.73
C LYS A 255 14.86 -45.15 8.00
N SER A 256 15.52 -44.17 8.61
CA SER A 256 15.10 -43.61 9.90
C SER A 256 15.28 -42.10 9.96
N LEU A 257 14.48 -41.46 10.80
CA LEU A 257 14.68 -40.08 11.22
C LEU A 257 15.91 -40.01 12.13
N VAL A 258 16.82 -39.08 11.83
CA VAL A 258 18.02 -38.82 12.61
C VAL A 258 17.92 -37.43 13.21
N GLY A 259 18.35 -37.26 14.46
CA GLY A 259 18.32 -35.97 15.14
C GLY A 259 16.92 -35.49 15.54
N GLU A 260 16.85 -34.21 15.91
CA GLU A 260 15.61 -33.59 16.37
C GLU A 260 14.81 -32.99 15.21
N ILE A 261 13.48 -33.00 15.35
CA ILE A 261 12.58 -32.27 14.45
C ILE A 261 12.56 -30.82 14.93
N ASP A 262 12.90 -29.90 14.04
CA ASP A 262 12.85 -28.46 14.32
C ASP A 262 11.62 -27.82 13.68
N VAL A 263 11.02 -26.86 14.38
CA VAL A 263 9.85 -26.12 13.91
C VAL A 263 10.07 -24.62 14.10
N SER A 264 9.92 -23.89 13.00
CA SER A 264 9.97 -22.43 12.98
C SER A 264 8.67 -21.87 12.43
N MET A 265 8.11 -20.89 13.14
CA MET A 265 6.84 -20.26 12.76
C MET A 265 6.99 -18.74 12.78
N LYS A 266 6.32 -18.07 11.82
CA LYS A 266 6.17 -16.62 11.81
C LYS A 266 4.73 -16.26 11.48
N GLY A 267 4.13 -15.37 12.26
CA GLY A 267 2.77 -14.87 12.02
C GLY A 267 1.64 -15.89 12.19
N PHE A 268 1.91 -17.10 12.70
CA PHE A 268 0.91 -18.18 12.81
C PHE A 268 0.34 -18.34 14.23
N LEU A 269 1.15 -18.86 15.16
CA LEU A 269 0.76 -19.12 16.56
C LEU A 269 1.79 -18.54 17.54
N PRO A 270 1.36 -18.16 18.76
CA PRO A 270 2.26 -17.94 19.89
C PRO A 270 3.06 -19.20 20.23
N LYS A 271 4.24 -19.03 20.84
CA LYS A 271 5.14 -20.14 21.16
C LYS A 271 4.52 -21.08 22.19
N GLU A 272 3.79 -20.52 23.14
CA GLU A 272 3.15 -21.23 24.26
C GLU A 272 2.07 -22.19 23.73
N THR A 273 1.19 -21.71 22.85
CA THR A 273 0.14 -22.53 22.22
C THR A 273 0.73 -23.66 21.38
N PHE A 274 1.88 -23.44 20.74
CA PHE A 274 2.53 -24.50 19.96
C PHE A 274 3.13 -25.60 20.85
N LEU A 275 3.68 -25.25 22.03
CA LEU A 275 4.23 -26.25 22.96
C LEU A 275 3.18 -27.29 23.38
N GLU A 276 1.91 -26.89 23.49
CA GLU A 276 0.79 -27.80 23.81
C GLU A 276 0.49 -28.79 22.66
N LEU A 277 0.79 -28.43 21.42
CA LEU A 277 0.52 -29.24 20.22
C LEU A 277 1.74 -30.01 19.71
N LYS A 278 2.94 -29.66 20.22
CA LYS A 278 4.24 -30.11 19.69
C LYS A 278 4.36 -31.63 19.69
N ASP A 279 4.07 -32.27 20.81
CA ASP A 279 4.29 -33.71 20.98
C ASP A 279 3.37 -34.52 20.07
N GLU A 280 2.09 -34.16 20.00
CA GLU A 280 1.10 -34.81 19.13
C GLU A 280 1.47 -34.64 17.64
N LEU A 281 1.93 -33.45 17.25
CA LEU A 281 2.42 -33.18 15.90
C LEU A 281 3.67 -34.02 15.57
N PHE A 282 4.60 -34.15 16.51
CA PHE A 282 5.84 -34.89 16.31
C PHE A 282 5.60 -36.39 16.23
N ILE A 283 4.63 -36.91 16.99
CA ILE A 283 4.17 -38.29 16.87
C ILE A 283 3.60 -38.53 15.46
N LEU A 284 2.64 -37.70 15.03
CA LEU A 284 2.06 -37.78 13.68
C LEU A 284 3.12 -37.71 12.57
N PHE A 285 4.06 -36.77 12.69
CA PHE A 285 5.14 -36.61 11.73
C PHE A 285 6.03 -37.86 11.65
N LYS A 286 6.47 -38.39 12.80
CA LYS A 286 7.31 -39.59 12.86
C LYS A 286 6.60 -40.82 12.30
N GLU A 287 5.32 -41.01 12.64
CA GLU A 287 4.51 -42.11 12.11
C GLU A 287 4.46 -42.09 10.59
N LYS A 288 4.16 -40.93 10.00
CA LYS A 288 4.05 -40.78 8.54
C LYS A 288 5.38 -40.94 7.82
N VAL A 289 6.47 -40.44 8.40
CA VAL A 289 7.81 -40.67 7.85
C VAL A 289 8.17 -42.15 7.89
N ASN A 290 7.99 -42.82 9.03
CA ASN A 290 8.33 -44.24 9.17
C ASN A 290 7.48 -45.11 8.24
N GLU A 291 6.18 -44.86 8.13
CA GLU A 291 5.27 -45.54 7.19
C GLU A 291 5.79 -45.45 5.76
N HIS A 292 6.22 -44.25 5.33
CA HIS A 292 6.73 -44.04 3.97
C HIS A 292 8.10 -44.65 3.73
N LEU A 293 8.99 -44.66 4.74
CA LEU A 293 10.34 -45.25 4.64
C LEU A 293 10.32 -46.78 4.55
N LEU A 294 9.27 -47.43 5.04
CA LEU A 294 9.06 -48.88 4.88
C LEU A 294 8.80 -49.29 3.43
N ASN A 295 8.38 -48.36 2.56
CA ASN A 295 8.17 -48.64 1.15
C ASN A 295 9.46 -49.07 0.43
N LYS A 296 9.29 -49.88 -0.63
CA LYS A 296 10.41 -50.39 -1.44
C LYS A 296 11.19 -49.28 -2.13
N TYR A 297 10.51 -48.19 -2.50
CA TYR A 297 11.09 -47.00 -3.12
C TYR A 297 10.66 -45.76 -2.33
N VAL A 298 11.62 -44.93 -1.92
CA VAL A 298 11.36 -43.69 -1.17
C VAL A 298 11.27 -42.53 -2.15
N ASN A 299 10.05 -41.99 -2.33
CA ASN A 299 9.83 -40.76 -3.09
C ASN A 299 9.74 -39.56 -2.15
N TRP A 300 10.76 -38.69 -2.17
CA TRP A 300 10.86 -37.52 -1.30
C TRP A 300 9.79 -36.46 -1.55
N ASN A 301 9.39 -36.26 -2.81
CA ASN A 301 8.37 -35.26 -3.14
C ASN A 301 6.99 -35.71 -2.65
N GLU A 302 6.70 -37.01 -2.80
CA GLU A 302 5.49 -37.61 -2.27
C GLU A 302 5.43 -37.52 -0.75
N LEU A 303 6.51 -37.87 -0.05
CA LEU A 303 6.61 -37.75 1.41
C LEU A 303 6.38 -36.30 1.87
N LYS A 304 7.05 -35.32 1.23
CA LYS A 304 6.86 -33.90 1.55
C LYS A 304 5.42 -33.44 1.37
N ASN A 305 4.75 -33.88 0.30
CA ASN A 305 3.36 -33.51 0.05
C ASN A 305 2.40 -34.17 1.05
N GLN A 306 2.56 -35.47 1.32
CA GLN A 306 1.77 -36.19 2.33
C GLN A 306 1.94 -35.56 3.72
N LEU A 307 3.17 -35.29 4.15
CA LEU A 307 3.44 -34.60 5.41
C LEU A 307 2.81 -33.21 5.44
N ARG A 308 2.96 -32.42 4.37
CA ARG A 308 2.33 -31.09 4.29
C ARG A 308 0.82 -31.18 4.47
N ASP A 309 0.16 -32.13 3.83
CA ASP A 309 -1.30 -32.29 3.91
C ASP A 309 -1.77 -32.74 5.30
N GLU A 310 -1.09 -33.72 5.89
CA GLU A 310 -1.43 -34.21 7.25
C GLU A 310 -1.17 -33.15 8.32
N ILE A 311 -0.05 -32.42 8.23
CA ILE A 311 0.25 -31.31 9.13
C ILE A 311 -0.80 -30.21 8.98
N ASN A 312 -1.19 -29.86 7.75
CA ASN A 312 -2.24 -28.86 7.52
C ASN A 312 -3.59 -29.29 8.12
N LYS A 313 -3.98 -30.57 7.98
CA LYS A 313 -5.20 -31.11 8.60
C LYS A 313 -5.13 -31.03 10.12
N PHE A 314 -4.01 -31.45 10.70
CA PHE A 314 -3.76 -31.41 12.13
C PHE A 314 -3.85 -29.98 12.69
N LEU A 315 -3.10 -29.06 12.10
CA LEU A 315 -3.07 -27.66 12.51
C LEU A 315 -4.44 -27.00 12.36
N TYR A 316 -5.17 -27.27 11.27
CA TYR A 316 -6.52 -26.76 11.09
C TYR A 316 -7.51 -27.35 12.10
N ALA A 317 -7.41 -28.64 12.42
CA ALA A 317 -8.28 -29.27 13.42
C ALA A 317 -8.13 -28.62 14.80
N LYS A 318 -6.89 -28.34 15.22
CA LYS A 318 -6.56 -27.78 16.54
C LYS A 318 -6.74 -26.26 16.62
N THR A 319 -6.47 -25.54 15.53
CA THR A 319 -6.36 -24.07 15.56
C THR A 319 -7.35 -23.32 14.68
N LYS A 320 -8.07 -24.04 13.78
CA LYS A 320 -8.93 -23.48 12.73
C LYS A 320 -8.23 -22.50 11.79
N ARG A 321 -6.89 -22.59 11.71
CA ARG A 321 -6.03 -21.80 10.84
C ARG A 321 -5.18 -22.73 9.97
N ARG A 322 -4.84 -22.29 8.77
CA ARG A 322 -4.07 -23.07 7.80
C ARG A 322 -2.87 -22.26 7.31
N PRO A 323 -1.70 -22.38 7.96
CA PRO A 323 -0.52 -21.63 7.57
C PRO A 323 0.04 -22.13 6.24
N VAL A 324 0.92 -21.33 5.63
CA VAL A 324 1.77 -21.82 4.55
C VAL A 324 2.78 -22.80 5.14
N THR A 325 2.58 -24.10 4.88
CA THR A 325 3.39 -25.18 5.47
C THR A 325 4.53 -25.60 4.53
N VAL A 326 5.76 -25.46 5.02
CA VAL A 326 6.99 -25.85 4.33
C VAL A 326 7.65 -27.02 5.06
N VAL A 327 7.78 -28.15 4.38
CA VAL A 327 8.45 -29.36 4.90
C VAL A 327 9.84 -29.46 4.29
N VAL A 328 10.86 -29.39 5.14
CA VAL A 328 12.27 -29.50 4.76
C VAL A 328 12.81 -30.83 5.28
N LEU A 329 13.14 -31.72 4.35
CA LEU A 329 13.76 -33.00 4.67
C LEU A 329 15.21 -32.94 4.21
N ILE A 330 16.14 -33.14 5.14
CA ILE A 330 17.59 -33.10 4.89
C ILE A 330 18.09 -34.54 4.92
N SER A 331 18.64 -35.01 3.80
CA SER A 331 19.30 -36.31 3.75
C SER A 331 20.66 -36.20 4.42
N THR A 332 20.91 -37.00 5.45
CA THR A 332 22.22 -37.09 6.10
C THR A 332 22.81 -38.46 5.80
N GLU A 333 23.92 -38.50 5.07
CA GLU A 333 24.74 -39.70 4.95
C GLU A 333 25.69 -39.71 6.16
N GLN A 334 25.49 -40.63 7.10
CA GLN A 334 26.52 -40.88 8.11
C GLN A 334 27.72 -41.54 7.42
N SER A 335 28.76 -40.76 7.12
CA SER A 335 30.06 -41.34 6.78
C SER A 335 30.62 -42.04 8.01
N GLU A 336 30.99 -43.32 7.91
CA GLU A 336 31.52 -44.17 9.00
C GLU A 336 32.74 -43.59 9.77
N ASN A 337 33.33 -42.47 9.32
CA ASN A 337 34.53 -41.89 9.92
C ASN A 337 34.31 -41.15 11.26
N ASP A 338 33.09 -40.74 11.63
CA ASP A 338 32.88 -39.98 12.88
C ASP A 338 32.82 -40.87 14.15
N LYS A 339 32.76 -42.19 14.00
CA LYS A 339 32.81 -43.13 15.15
C LYS A 339 34.22 -43.35 15.72
N ASN A 340 35.27 -42.98 14.98
CA ASN A 340 36.66 -43.21 15.41
C ASN A 340 37.33 -42.00 16.08
N MET A 341 36.62 -40.89 16.31
CA MET A 341 37.14 -39.72 17.02
C MET A 341 36.68 -39.60 18.49
N GLN A 342 35.89 -40.56 18.97
CA GLN A 342 35.57 -40.70 20.40
C GLN A 342 35.98 -42.09 20.88
N THR A 343 37.29 -42.30 21.04
CA THR A 343 37.84 -43.31 21.94
C THR A 343 39.07 -42.77 22.63
#